data_AF-A0A925Q4S0-F1
#
_entry.id   AF-A0A925Q4S0-F1
#
_cell.length_a   1.000
_cell.length_b   1.000
_cell.length_c   1.000
_cell.angle_alpha   90.00
_cell.angle_beta   90.00
_cell.angle_gamma   90.00
#
_symmetry.space_group_name_H-M   'P 1'
#
loop_
_entity.id
_entity.type
_entity.pdbx_description
1 polymer ?
#
loop_
_entity_poly.entity_id
_entity_poly.type
_entity_poly.pdbx_seq_one_letter_code
_entity_poly.pdbx_strand_id
1 'polypeptide(L)' 'MRYGFCYVYKPVMDDAPWRSFESTAAYRKWCRENLPEYLGYGEPDSLQKKILNAA' A
#
# COMPACT_ATOMS: atom_id res chain seq x y z
N MET A 1 -17.27 -11.87 -12.70
CA MET A 1 -16.38 -12.14 -11.56
C MET A 1 -16.34 -13.64 -11.31
N ARG A 2 -15.28 -14.31 -11.76
CA ARG A 2 -14.99 -15.71 -11.42
C ARG A 2 -13.75 -15.63 -10.51
N TYR A 3 -13.75 -16.35 -9.37
CA TYR A 3 -12.64 -16.40 -8.40
C TYR A 3 -12.43 -15.20 -7.46
N GLY A 4 -13.42 -14.31 -7.31
CA GLY A 4 -13.31 -13.20 -6.34
C GLY A 4 -12.35 -12.07 -6.77
N PHE A 5 -11.84 -12.09 -8.00
CA PHE A 5 -11.13 -10.95 -8.56
C PHE A 5 -12.11 -9.82 -8.86
N CYS A 6 -11.80 -8.63 -8.34
CA CYS A 6 -12.51 -7.40 -8.65
C CYS A 6 -11.59 -6.50 -9.48
N TYR A 7 -12.10 -6.00 -10.61
CA TYR A 7 -11.43 -4.97 -11.38
C TYR A 7 -11.67 -3.63 -10.71
N VAL A 8 -10.81 -3.29 -9.77
CA VAL A 8 -10.83 -2.02 -9.05
C VAL A 8 -9.63 -1.21 -9.48
N TYR A 9 -9.90 0.03 -9.89
CA TYR A 9 -8.87 1.02 -10.09
C TYR A 9 -8.14 1.26 -8.76
N LYS A 10 -6.82 1.04 -8.76
CA LYS A 10 -5.93 1.34 -7.63
C LYS A 10 -5.26 2.69 -7.89
N PRO A 11 -5.67 3.75 -7.18
CA PRO A 11 -5.11 5.08 -7.38
C PRO A 11 -3.59 5.06 -7.30
N VAL A 12 -2.92 5.82 -8.18
CA VAL A 12 -1.46 5.97 -8.29
C VAL A 12 -0.74 4.72 -8.83
N MET A 13 -1.18 3.52 -8.47
CA MET A 13 -0.59 2.27 -8.95
C MET A 13 -0.94 1.99 -10.40
N ASP A 14 -2.20 2.17 -10.78
CA ASP A 14 -2.66 1.91 -12.14
C ASP A 14 -2.32 3.09 -13.10
N ASP A 15 -1.87 4.22 -12.56
CA ASP A 15 -1.54 5.45 -13.32
C ASP A 15 -0.16 5.43 -13.98
N ALA A 16 0.68 4.45 -13.64
CA ALA A 16 2.01 4.30 -14.20
C ALA A 16 2.29 2.83 -14.50
N PRO A 17 2.96 2.51 -15.62
CA PRO A 17 3.24 1.12 -15.99
C PRO A 17 4.22 0.44 -15.01
N TRP A 18 5.12 1.20 -14.41
CA TRP A 18 6.07 0.70 -13.42
C TRP A 18 6.66 1.84 -12.58
N ARG A 19 7.27 1.47 -11.45
CA ARG A 19 8.06 2.37 -10.60
C ARG A 19 9.18 1.58 -9.91
N SER A 20 10.39 2.14 -9.87
CA SER A 20 11.54 1.57 -9.14
C SER A 20 12.05 2.54 -8.08
N PHE A 21 12.78 2.02 -7.10
CA PHE A 21 13.33 2.80 -6.00
C PHE A 21 14.77 2.36 -5.73
N GLU A 22 15.63 3.33 -5.40
CA GLU A 22 17.05 3.11 -5.07
C GLU A 22 17.26 2.36 -3.74
N SER A 23 16.24 2.28 -2.89
CA SER A 23 16.27 1.53 -1.64
C SER A 23 14.88 1.22 -1.12
N THR A 24 14.79 0.25 -0.21
CA THR A 24 13.53 -0.03 0.51
C THR A 24 13.06 1.14 1.37
N ALA A 25 13.99 1.98 1.86
CA ALA A 25 13.63 3.18 2.62
C ALA A 25 12.95 4.23 1.74
N ALA A 26 13.46 4.44 0.52
CA ALA A 26 12.85 5.32 -0.47
C ALA A 26 11.46 4.82 -0.89
N TYR A 27 11.33 3.51 -1.12
CA TYR A 27 10.04 2.86 -1.38
C TYR A 27 9.01 3.13 -0.26
N ARG A 28 9.36 2.82 1.00
CA ARG A 28 8.45 3.01 2.14
C ARG A 28 8.06 4.48 2.32
N LYS A 29 9.00 5.41 2.15
CA LYS A 29 8.72 6.85 2.21
C LYS A 29 7.69 7.23 1.14
N TRP A 30 7.91 6.81 -0.10
CA TRP A 30 7.01 7.11 -1.20
C TRP A 30 5.61 6.52 -0.97
N CYS A 31 5.50 5.28 -0.49
CA CYS A 31 4.22 4.67 -0.16
C CYS A 31 3.43 5.47 0.88
N ARG A 32 4.09 5.97 1.94
CA ARG A 32 3.44 6.81 2.97
C ARG A 32 2.92 8.13 2.43
N GLU A 33 3.64 8.72 1.47
CA GLU A 33 3.33 10.06 0.96
C GLU A 33 2.31 10.04 -0.19
N ASN A 34 2.21 8.93 -0.93
CA ASN A 34 1.47 8.90 -2.20
C ASN A 34 0.35 7.87 -2.25
N LEU A 35 0.40 6.78 -1.47
CA LEU A 35 -0.62 5.73 -1.56
C LEU A 35 -1.73 5.91 -0.51
N PRO A 36 -2.99 5.63 -0.87
CA PRO A 36 -4.07 5.51 0.09
C PRO A 36 -3.80 4.46 1.17
N GLU A 37 -4.17 4.78 2.42
CA GLU A 37 -3.94 3.92 3.59
C GLU A 37 -4.55 2.52 3.43
N TYR A 38 -5.74 2.43 2.83
CA TYR A 38 -6.46 1.15 2.63
C TYR A 38 -5.72 0.15 1.74
N LEU A 39 -4.71 0.58 0.96
CA LEU A 39 -3.90 -0.32 0.14
C LEU A 39 -2.85 -1.07 0.97
N GLY A 40 -2.54 -0.62 2.19
CA GLY A 40 -1.69 -1.36 3.13
C GLY A 40 -0.18 -1.40 2.81
N TYR A 41 0.30 -0.59 1.87
CA TYR A 41 1.74 -0.50 1.55
C TYR A 41 2.52 0.47 2.46
N GLY A 42 1.81 1.32 3.21
CA GLY A 42 2.37 2.32 4.11
C GLY A 42 2.66 1.79 5.51
N GLU A 43 2.63 2.68 6.50
CA GLU A 43 2.71 2.26 7.90
C GLU A 43 1.41 1.59 8.34
N PRO A 44 1.47 0.67 9.32
CA PRO A 44 0.26 0.10 9.87
C PRO A 44 -0.66 1.19 10.41
N ASP A 45 -1.94 1.06 10.12
CA ASP A 45 -2.96 1.97 10.65
C ASP A 45 -3.07 1.82 12.19
N SER A 46 -3.88 2.67 12.81
CA SER A 46 -4.03 2.67 14.27
C SER A 46 -4.60 1.35 14.84
N LEU A 47 -5.41 0.62 14.07
CA LEU A 47 -5.96 -0.67 14.46
C LEU A 47 -4.90 -1.76 14.34
N GLN A 48 -4.18 -1.79 13.23
CA GLN A 48 -3.09 -2.72 12.97
C GLN A 48 -1.98 -2.56 14.01
N LYS A 49 -1.61 -1.33 14.38
CA LYS A 49 -0.67 -1.05 15.47
C LYS A 49 -1.13 -1.64 16.80
N LYS A 50 -2.42 -1.50 17.13
CA LYS A 50 -2.99 -2.09 18.35
C LYS A 50 -2.91 -3.61 18.34
N ILE A 51 -3.21 -4.24 17.19
CA ILE A 51 -3.14 -5.70 17.04
C ILE A 51 -1.69 -6.19 17.17
N LEU A 52 -0.74 -5.55 16.50
CA LEU A 52 0.67 -5.93 16.54
C LEU A 52 1.28 -5.80 17.94
N ASN A 53 0.88 -4.79 18.71
CA ASN A 53 1.36 -4.58 20.08
C ASN A 53 0.66 -5.46 21.12
N ALA A 54 -0.42 -6.14 20.74
CA ALA A 54 -1.17 -7.04 21.62
C ALA A 54 -0.75 -8.51 21.48
N ALA A 55 0.14 -8.83 20.54
CA ALA A 55 0.69 -10.16 20.28
C ALA A 55 2.12 -10.29 20.86
#